data_AF-A0A3M2T3D6-F1
#
_entry.id   AF-A0A3M2T3D6-F1
#
_cell.length_a   1.000
_cell.length_b   1.000
_cell.length_c   1.000
_cell.angle_alpha   90.00
_cell.angle_beta   90.00
_cell.angle_gamma   90.00
#
_symmetry.space_group_name_H-M   'P 1'
#
loop_
_entity.id
_entity.type
_entity.pdbx_description
1 polymer ?
#
loop_
_entity_poly.entity_id
_entity_poly.type
_entity_poly.pdbx_seq_one_letter_code
_entity_poly.pdbx_strand_id
1 'polypeptide(L)'
;MSNKPVFVATHPRACSTAFERVFMTCRDTIQCIHEPFGDAFYYGPERLSGRFADDEQTRVESGFSQSTFKTVLDRIEREAYEVRSFPCE
;
A
#
# COMPACT_ATOMS: atom_id res chain seq x y z
N MET A 1 -23.22 3.36 2.14
CA MET A 1 -22.03 2.90 2.92
C MET A 1 -20.92 3.93 2.75
N SER A 2 -20.08 4.15 3.77
CA SER A 2 -19.01 5.14 3.73
C SER A 2 -17.81 4.57 2.97
N ASN A 3 -17.40 5.20 1.86
CA ASN A 3 -16.22 4.80 1.05
C ASN A 3 -14.88 5.23 1.67
N LYS A 4 -14.80 5.28 3.01
CA LYS A 4 -13.58 5.72 3.69
C LYS A 4 -12.64 4.52 3.81
N PRO A 5 -11.35 4.67 3.45
CA PRO A 5 -10.37 3.60 3.63
C PRO A 5 -10.19 3.29 5.12
N VAL A 6 -9.92 2.03 5.42
CA VAL A 6 -9.53 1.57 6.76
C VAL A 6 -8.04 1.31 6.75
N PHE A 7 -7.31 1.99 7.63
CA PHE A 7 -5.87 1.78 7.79
C PHE A 7 -5.60 0.88 8.98
N VAL A 8 -4.79 -0.16 8.76
CA VAL A 8 -4.25 -1.02 9.81
C VAL A 8 -2.79 -0.61 10.04
N ALA A 9 -2.55 0.20 11.06
CA ALA A 9 -1.21 0.61 11.45
C ALA A 9 -0.61 -0.39 12.44
N THR A 10 0.49 -1.05 12.06
CA THR A 10 1.14 -2.07 12.88
C THR A 10 2.65 -1.97 12.81
N HIS A 11 3.35 -2.46 13.83
CA HIS A 11 4.79 -2.69 13.75
C HIS A 11 5.10 -3.97 12.94
N PRO A 12 6.29 -4.08 12.32
CA PRO A 12 6.69 -5.30 11.64
C PRO A 12 6.62 -6.51 12.58
N ARG A 13 6.13 -7.65 12.06
CA ARG A 13 5.98 -8.92 12.80
C ARG A 13 4.85 -8.94 13.86
N ALA A 14 3.94 -7.98 13.84
CA ALA A 14 2.74 -7.95 14.70
C ALA A 14 1.57 -8.86 14.24
N CYS A 15 1.84 -9.89 13.43
CA CYS A 15 0.81 -10.73 12.79
C CYS A 15 -0.18 -9.98 11.87
N SER A 16 0.16 -8.78 11.40
CA SER A 16 -0.67 -7.96 10.50
C SER A 16 -1.02 -8.66 9.19
N THR A 17 -0.09 -9.41 8.58
CA THR A 17 -0.36 -10.21 7.37
C THR A 17 -1.36 -11.33 7.63
N ALA A 18 -1.35 -11.94 8.82
CA ALA A 18 -2.32 -12.97 9.17
C ALA A 18 -3.72 -12.35 9.36
N PHE A 19 -3.79 -11.16 9.97
CA PHE A 19 -5.02 -10.38 10.08
C PHE A 19 -5.56 -9.96 8.70
N GLU A 20 -4.71 -9.44 7.82
CA GLU A 20 -5.06 -9.08 6.44
C GLU A 20 -5.68 -10.26 5.67
N ARG A 21 -5.10 -11.47 5.81
CA ARG A 21 -5.62 -12.67 5.15
C ARG A 21 -7.07 -12.98 5.50
N VAL A 22 -7.53 -12.63 6.70
CA VAL A 22 -8.94 -12.78 7.07
C VAL A 22 -9.81 -11.86 6.20
N PHE A 23 -9.42 -10.61 5.98
CA PHE A 23 -10.16 -9.67 5.12
C PHE A 23 -10.10 -10.04 3.64
N MET A 24 -8.99 -10.64 3.19
CA MET A 24 -8.88 -11.16 1.83
C MET A 24 -9.91 -12.27 1.53
N THR A 25 -10.54 -12.87 2.54
CA THR A 25 -11.67 -13.81 2.34
C THR A 25 -12.99 -13.11 2.02
N CYS A 26 -13.11 -11.81 2.33
CA CYS A 26 -14.31 -10.99 2.11
C CYS A 26 -14.18 -10.11 0.86
N ARG A 27 -13.76 -10.71 -0.28
CA ARG A 27 -13.40 -9.98 -1.51
C ARG A 27 -14.51 -9.10 -2.08
N ASP A 28 -15.76 -9.49 -1.86
CA ASP A 28 -16.93 -8.73 -2.35
C ASP A 28 -17.23 -7.50 -1.49
N THR A 29 -16.57 -7.36 -0.33
CA THR A 29 -16.83 -6.29 0.65
C THR A 29 -15.62 -5.39 0.87
N ILE A 30 -14.40 -5.93 0.91
CA ILE A 30 -13.19 -5.18 1.25
C ILE A 30 -12.05 -5.56 0.30
N GLN A 31 -11.44 -4.55 -0.34
CA GLN A 31 -10.17 -4.68 -1.03
C GLN A 31 -9.02 -4.45 -0.04
N CYS A 32 -8.06 -5.37 -0.01
CA CYS A 32 -6.87 -5.24 0.81
C CYS A 32 -5.71 -4.70 -0.05
N ILE A 33 -4.99 -3.72 0.49
CA ILE A 33 -3.76 -3.18 -0.11
C ILE A 33 -2.62 -3.50 0.86
N HIS A 34 -1.70 -4.35 0.44
CA HIS A 34 -0.62 -4.84 1.28
C HIS A 34 0.51 -3.81 1.40
N GLU A 35 0.84 -3.42 2.64
CA GLU A 35 1.96 -2.53 3.01
C GLU A 35 2.25 -1.39 2.00
N PRO A 36 1.25 -0.55 1.66
CA PRO A 36 1.30 0.33 0.49
C PRO A 36 2.45 1.34 0.50
N PHE A 37 2.94 1.71 1.68
CA PHE A 37 3.96 2.75 1.85
C PHE A 37 5.39 2.20 1.92
N GLY A 38 5.59 0.88 1.87
CA GLY A 38 6.92 0.27 1.98
C GLY A 38 7.89 0.80 0.92
N ASP A 39 7.45 0.87 -0.33
CA ASP A 39 8.27 1.29 -1.46
C ASP A 39 8.75 2.76 -1.32
N ALA A 40 7.84 3.67 -0.98
CA ALA A 40 8.17 5.07 -0.74
C ALA A 40 9.07 5.24 0.50
N PHE A 41 8.87 4.43 1.54
CA PHE A 41 9.66 4.47 2.77
C PHE A 41 11.11 4.01 2.57
N TYR A 42 11.34 2.97 1.75
CA TYR A 42 12.66 2.38 1.54
C TYR A 42 13.42 2.97 0.34
N TYR A 43 12.75 3.18 -0.79
CA TYR A 43 13.42 3.44 -2.08
C TYR A 43 13.13 4.81 -2.65
N GLY A 44 11.97 5.37 -2.33
CA GLY A 44 11.49 6.66 -2.84
C GLY A 44 12.41 7.86 -2.56
N PRO A 45 12.13 9.02 -3.19
CA PRO A 45 12.89 10.23 -2.93
C PRO A 45 12.60 10.83 -1.54
N GLU A 46 11.42 10.52 -0.98
CA GLU A 46 10.96 10.93 0.36
C GLU A 46 11.28 9.89 1.45
N ARG A 47 12.20 8.95 1.17
CA ARG A 47 12.53 7.83 2.05
C ARG A 47 12.89 8.29 3.47
N LEU A 48 12.42 7.52 4.46
CA LEU A 48 12.75 7.74 5.87
C LEU A 48 13.67 6.65 6.42
N SER A 49 13.84 5.55 5.68
CA SER A 49 14.73 4.46 6.05
C SER A 49 16.20 4.79 5.78
N GLY A 50 17.08 4.43 6.72
CA GLY A 50 18.53 4.45 6.51
C GLY A 50 19.06 3.21 5.79
N ARG A 51 18.25 2.14 5.65
CA ARG A 51 18.70 0.80 5.25
C ARG A 51 19.29 0.71 3.84
N PHE A 52 18.94 1.63 2.95
CA PHE A 52 19.43 1.74 1.57
C PHE A 52 19.85 3.17 1.23
N ALA A 53 20.17 3.99 2.25
CA ALA A 53 20.46 5.40 2.05
C ALA A 53 21.67 5.62 1.13
N ASP A 54 22.68 4.76 1.26
CA ASP A 54 23.96 4.82 0.54
C ASP A 54 24.03 3.86 -0.66
N ASP A 55 22.95 3.12 -0.94
CA ASP A 55 22.86 2.14 -2.03
C ASP A 55 21.87 2.63 -3.11
N GLU A 56 22.34 3.58 -3.92
CA GLU A 56 21.54 4.15 -5.00
C GLU A 56 21.22 3.12 -6.09
N GLN A 57 22.12 2.18 -6.36
CA GLN A 57 21.92 1.15 -7.38
C GLN A 57 20.72 0.27 -7.04
N THR A 58 20.66 -0.27 -5.82
CA THR A 58 19.52 -1.08 -5.36
C THR A 58 18.21 -0.28 -5.40
N ARG A 59 18.25 1.01 -5.09
CA ARG A 59 17.05 1.88 -5.17
C ARG A 59 16.56 2.05 -6.60
N VAL A 60 17.45 2.28 -7.56
CA VAL A 60 17.07 2.43 -8.98
C VAL A 60 16.58 1.09 -9.54
N GLU A 61 17.29 -0.01 -9.26
CA GLU A 61 16.94 -1.36 -9.70
C GLU A 61 15.63 -1.87 -9.09
N SER A 62 15.23 -1.38 -7.91
CA SER A 62 13.93 -1.72 -7.30
C SER A 62 12.72 -1.32 -8.16
N GLY A 63 12.89 -0.36 -9.09
CA GLY A 63 11.79 0.23 -9.86
C GLY A 63 10.92 1.22 -9.09
N PHE A 64 11.19 1.44 -7.80
CA PHE A 64 10.42 2.31 -6.91
C PHE A 64 11.17 3.56 -6.47
N SER A 65 12.29 3.89 -7.11
CA SER A 65 13.11 5.06 -6.79
C SER A 65 12.35 6.39 -6.89
N GLN A 66 11.26 6.42 -7.65
CA GLN A 66 10.39 7.58 -7.85
C GLN A 66 9.06 7.50 -7.06
N SER A 67 8.86 6.46 -6.25
CA SER A 67 7.63 6.30 -5.46
C SER A 67 7.60 7.32 -4.32
N THR A 68 6.61 8.19 -4.32
CA THR A 68 6.35 9.18 -3.25
C THR A 68 5.15 8.76 -2.40
N PHE A 69 5.01 9.31 -1.19
CA PHE A 69 3.82 9.06 -0.37
C PHE A 69 2.55 9.54 -1.08
N LYS A 70 2.63 10.65 -1.84
CA LYS A 70 1.52 11.14 -2.65
C LYS A 70 1.11 10.14 -3.73
N THR A 71 2.06 9.61 -4.50
CA THR A 71 1.73 8.62 -5.56
C THR A 71 1.08 7.36 -5.00
N VAL A 72 1.43 6.97 -3.77
CA VAL A 72 0.79 5.85 -3.08
C VAL A 72 -0.65 6.20 -2.69
N LEU A 73 -0.89 7.39 -2.13
CA LEU A 73 -2.25 7.84 -1.80
C LEU A 73 -3.15 7.95 -3.04
N ASP A 74 -2.65 8.57 -4.11
CA ASP A 74 -3.36 8.69 -5.39
C ASP A 74 -3.74 7.30 -5.95
N ARG A 75 -2.86 6.30 -5.77
CA ARG A 75 -3.13 4.90 -6.13
C ARG A 75 -4.21 4.27 -5.27
N ILE A 76 -4.18 4.46 -3.94
CA ILE A 76 -5.21 3.95 -3.02
C ILE A 76 -6.59 4.53 -3.39
N GLU A 77 -6.64 5.83 -3.68
CA GLU A 77 -7.88 6.48 -4.11
C GLU A 77 -8.40 5.90 -5.42
N ARG A 78 -7.54 5.74 -6.43
CA ARG A 78 -7.92 5.14 -7.72
C ARG A 78 -8.46 3.72 -7.55
N GLU A 79 -7.75 2.88 -6.81
CA GLU A 79 -8.16 1.49 -6.54
C GLU A 79 -9.52 1.43 -5.82
N ALA A 80 -9.81 2.40 -4.95
CA ALA A 80 -11.12 2.50 -4.29
C ALA A 80 -12.28 2.84 -5.26
N TYR A 81 -12.01 3.53 -6.39
CA TYR A 81 -13.03 3.87 -7.38
C TYR A 81 -13.32 2.75 -8.40
N GLU A 82 -12.32 1.97 -8.79
CA GLU A 82 -12.45 0.94 -9.85
C GLU A 82 -13.37 -0.23 -9.45
N VAL A 83 -13.48 -0.55 -8.17
CA VAL A 83 -14.32 -1.65 -7.64
C VAL A 83 -15.82 -1.42 -7.83
N ARG A 84 -16.27 -0.17 -8.04
CA ARG A 84 -17.71 0.18 -8.07
C ARG A 84 -18.44 -0.19 -9.37
N SER A 85 -17.83 -0.99 -10.25
CA SER A 85 -18.35 -1.26 -11.60
C SER A 85 -19.35 -2.41 -11.70
N PHE A 86 -19.72 -3.07 -10.59
CA PHE A 86 -20.82 -4.05 -10.62
C PHE A 86 -22.17 -3.31 -10.54
N PRO A 87 -23.02 -3.38 -11.59
CA PRO A 87 -24.38 -2.90 -11.49
C PRO A 87 -25.11 -3.77 -10.47
N CYS A 88 -25.72 -3.12 -9.47
CA CYS A 88 -26.72 -3.76 -8.64
C CYS A 88 -27.98 -3.91 -9.51
N GLU A 89 -28.26 -5.13 -9.96
CA GLU A 89 -29.62 -5.53 -10.37
C GLU A 89 -30.45 -5.90 -9.14
#